data_AF-A0A810MTE2-F1
#
_entry.id   AF-A0A810MTE2-F1
#
_cell.length_a   1.000
_cell.length_b   1.000
_cell.length_c   1.000
_cell.angle_alpha   90.00
_cell.angle_beta   90.00
_cell.angle_gamma   90.00
#
_symmetry.space_group_name_H-M   'P 1'
#
loop_
_entity.id
_entity.type
_entity.pdbx_description
1 polymer ?
#
loop_
_entity_poly.entity_id
_entity_poly.type
_entity_poly.pdbx_seq_one_letter_code
_entity_poly.pdbx_strand_id
1 'polypeptide(L)'
;MEDQAEVWRLPLHGYTFTTPYGMRWDKLHAGVDLAAEEGTPYHAIRDGKVKLARYYGGYGNAVILDHGDGTESIYGHSSKLLVKEGQQVKAGDQLGLVGSTGHSFGSHLHLELHVNGTPKDPIPYLRDRGVDIKLQVEAIYTGVVAS
;
A
#
# COMPACT_ATOMS: atom_id res chain seq x y z
N MET A 1 -22.55 17.58 8.44
CA MET A 1 -21.84 16.28 8.39
C MET A 1 -20.37 16.66 8.31
N GLU A 2 -19.61 16.43 9.37
CA GLU A 2 -18.16 16.65 9.33
C GLU A 2 -17.56 15.73 8.28
N ASP A 3 -17.00 16.32 7.23
CA ASP A 3 -16.09 15.66 6.32
C ASP A 3 -14.88 15.26 7.17
N GLN A 4 -14.86 14.02 7.66
CA GLN A 4 -13.69 13.47 8.31
C GLN A 4 -12.58 13.49 7.26
N ALA A 5 -11.57 14.34 7.46
CA ALA A 5 -10.44 14.42 6.54
C ALA A 5 -9.87 13.03 6.32
N GLU A 6 -9.85 12.60 5.06
CA GLU A 6 -9.41 11.27 4.68
C GLU A 6 -7.92 11.11 5.02
N VAL A 7 -7.62 10.23 5.98
CA VAL A 7 -6.25 10.04 6.46
C VAL A 7 -5.51 9.08 5.54
N TRP A 8 -4.39 9.56 4.99
CA TRP A 8 -3.44 8.76 4.23
C TRP A 8 -2.12 8.63 4.98
N ARG A 9 -1.55 7.43 4.96
CA ARG A 9 -0.31 7.08 5.67
C ARG A 9 0.69 6.40 4.76
N LEU A 10 1.96 6.45 5.15
CA LEU A 10 2.99 5.62 4.55
C LEU A 10 2.68 4.12 4.79
N PRO A 11 2.83 3.27 3.76
CA PRO A 11 2.62 1.83 3.90
C PRO A 11 3.73 1.14 4.71
N LEU A 12 4.92 1.75 4.76
CA LEU A 12 6.14 1.17 5.31
C LEU A 12 7.04 2.32 5.78
N HIS A 13 7.93 2.05 6.73
CA HIS A 13 8.92 3.03 7.20
C HIS A 13 10.32 2.42 7.12
N GLY A 14 11.35 3.26 6.94
CA GLY A 14 12.75 2.81 6.91
C GLY A 14 13.12 1.99 5.67
N TYR A 15 12.36 2.14 4.58
CA TYR A 15 12.58 1.41 3.34
C TYR A 15 13.52 2.16 2.39
N THR A 16 14.00 1.46 1.37
CA THR A 16 14.61 2.07 0.18
C THR A 16 13.62 1.96 -0.99
N PHE A 17 13.28 3.08 -1.62
CA PHE A 17 12.47 3.06 -2.84
C PHE A 17 13.32 2.50 -4.00
N THR A 18 12.90 1.39 -4.61
CA THR A 18 13.70 0.70 -5.64
C THR A 18 13.07 0.77 -7.03
N THR A 19 11.77 0.52 -7.13
CA THR A 19 11.10 0.27 -8.41
C THR A 19 9.87 1.17 -8.55
N PRO A 20 9.82 2.10 -9.53
CA PRO A 20 8.60 2.84 -9.82
C PRO A 20 7.61 2.05 -10.69
N TYR A 21 6.36 2.52 -10.69
CA TYR A 21 5.32 2.17 -11.66
C TYR A 21 5.79 2.47 -13.09
N GLY A 22 5.42 1.62 -14.04
CA GLY A 22 5.65 1.87 -15.47
C GLY A 22 6.03 0.64 -16.29
N MET A 23 6.18 0.84 -17.60
CA MET A 23 6.49 -0.22 -18.56
C MET A 23 7.93 -0.70 -18.46
N ARG A 24 8.12 -2.02 -18.48
CA ARG A 24 9.42 -2.70 -18.44
C ARG A 24 9.37 -3.95 -19.31
N TRP A 25 10.21 -4.00 -20.35
CA TRP A 25 10.28 -5.14 -21.27
C TRP A 25 8.88 -5.60 -21.74
N ASP A 26 8.09 -4.62 -22.21
CA ASP A 26 6.70 -4.79 -22.68
C ASP A 26 5.69 -5.29 -21.62
N LYS A 27 6.06 -5.29 -20.34
CA LYS A 27 5.17 -5.59 -19.22
C LYS A 27 5.02 -4.39 -18.29
N LEU A 28 3.79 -4.09 -17.89
CA LEU A 28 3.52 -3.06 -16.89
C LEU A 28 3.93 -3.55 -15.49
N HIS A 29 4.75 -2.77 -14.80
CA HIS A 29 4.87 -2.81 -13.35
C HIS A 29 3.78 -1.92 -12.75
N ALA A 30 2.71 -2.52 -12.23
CA ALA A 30 1.48 -1.82 -11.87
C ALA A 30 1.49 -1.20 -10.45
N GLY A 31 2.66 -1.16 -9.81
CA GLY A 31 2.86 -0.59 -8.49
C GLY A 31 4.24 -0.01 -8.28
N VAL A 32 4.64 0.07 -7.00
CA VAL A 32 5.97 0.47 -6.55
C VAL A 32 6.57 -0.60 -5.64
N ASP A 33 7.89 -0.74 -5.67
CA ASP A 33 8.60 -1.62 -4.73
C ASP A 33 9.39 -0.81 -3.72
N LEU A 34 9.20 -1.18 -2.45
CA LEU A 34 9.83 -0.57 -1.29
C LEU A 34 10.67 -1.64 -0.57
N ALA A 35 11.98 -1.65 -0.79
CA ALA A 35 12.88 -2.64 -0.21
C ALA A 35 13.07 -2.40 1.29
N ALA A 36 12.91 -3.46 2.08
CA ALA A 36 13.13 -3.46 3.53
C ALA A 36 13.45 -4.89 4.00
N GLU A 37 14.00 -5.01 5.22
CA GLU A 37 14.31 -6.31 5.81
C GLU A 37 13.06 -7.18 5.94
N GLU A 38 13.22 -8.49 5.73
CA GLU A 38 12.13 -9.44 5.95
C GLU A 38 11.67 -9.35 7.42
N GLY A 39 10.36 -9.35 7.65
CA GLY A 39 9.79 -9.15 8.97
C GLY A 39 9.47 -7.69 9.32
N THR A 40 9.88 -6.72 8.50
CA THR A 40 9.52 -5.30 8.73
C THR A 40 8.00 -5.12 8.65
N PRO A 41 7.34 -4.47 9.63
CA PRO A 41 5.89 -4.28 9.61
C PRO A 41 5.46 -3.28 8.53
N TYR A 42 4.43 -3.64 7.76
CA TYR A 42 3.76 -2.72 6.83
C TYR A 42 2.29 -2.52 7.21
N HIS A 43 1.73 -1.38 6.81
CA HIS A 43 0.49 -0.81 7.33
C HIS A 43 -0.46 -0.41 6.21
N ALA A 44 -1.74 -0.28 6.55
CA ALA A 44 -2.77 0.23 5.64
C ALA A 44 -2.53 1.71 5.34
N ILE A 45 -2.48 2.08 4.06
CA ILE A 45 -2.33 3.48 3.65
C ILE A 45 -3.59 4.32 3.91
N ARG A 46 -4.76 3.68 3.97
CA ARG A 46 -6.09 4.31 4.15
C ARG A 46 -7.05 3.29 4.76
N ASP A 47 -8.05 3.77 5.48
CA ASP A 47 -9.20 3.00 5.94
C ASP A 47 -9.78 2.09 4.85
N GLY A 48 -10.10 0.85 5.20
CA GLY A 48 -10.69 -0.07 4.22
C GLY A 48 -11.12 -1.40 4.83
N LYS A 49 -11.71 -2.23 3.98
CA LYS A 49 -12.08 -3.60 4.28
C LYS A 49 -11.12 -4.55 3.58
N VAL A 50 -10.60 -5.53 4.30
CA VAL A 50 -9.77 -6.59 3.73
C VAL A 50 -10.62 -7.45 2.80
N LYS A 51 -10.41 -7.30 1.48
CA LYS A 51 -11.05 -8.09 0.43
C LYS A 51 -10.34 -9.42 0.22
N LEU A 52 -9.02 -9.46 0.38
CA LEU A 52 -8.19 -10.65 0.25
C LEU A 52 -7.07 -10.63 1.28
N ALA A 53 -6.78 -11.77 1.91
CA ALA A 53 -5.62 -11.95 2.81
C ALA A 53 -5.13 -13.41 2.76
N ARG A 54 -4.42 -13.76 1.69
CA ARG A 54 -3.93 -15.13 1.41
C ARG A 54 -2.88 -15.13 0.30
N TYR A 55 -2.33 -16.31 0.00
CA TYR A 55 -1.50 -16.50 -1.19
C TYR A 55 -2.30 -16.24 -2.47
N TYR A 56 -1.77 -15.40 -3.36
CA TYR A 56 -2.44 -14.89 -4.56
C TYR A 56 -1.50 -14.80 -5.77
N GLY A 57 -1.04 -15.96 -6.24
CA GLY A 57 -0.23 -16.07 -7.46
C GLY A 57 1.09 -15.31 -7.38
N GLY A 58 1.37 -14.48 -8.37
CA GLY A 58 2.62 -13.72 -8.46
C GLY A 58 2.86 -12.76 -7.28
N TYR A 59 1.79 -12.27 -6.64
CA TYR A 59 1.88 -11.40 -5.46
C TYR A 59 2.33 -12.14 -4.19
N GLY A 60 2.45 -13.47 -4.21
CA GLY A 60 2.75 -14.24 -3.01
C GLY A 60 1.63 -14.11 -1.97
N ASN A 61 2.00 -14.03 -0.69
CA ASN A 61 1.04 -13.70 0.36
C ASN A 61 0.66 -12.22 0.25
N ALA A 62 -0.59 -11.96 -0.12
CA ALA A 62 -1.05 -10.62 -0.42
C ALA A 62 -2.19 -10.19 0.51
N VAL A 63 -2.29 -8.87 0.71
CA VAL A 63 -3.48 -8.21 1.26
C VAL A 63 -4.06 -7.30 0.18
N ILE A 64 -5.37 -7.35 -0.02
CA ILE A 64 -6.10 -6.36 -0.84
C ILE A 64 -7.10 -5.65 0.06
N LEU A 65 -7.02 -4.32 0.12
CA LEU A 65 -8.00 -3.50 0.80
C LEU A 65 -8.94 -2.84 -0.21
N ASP A 66 -10.23 -2.94 0.04
CA ASP A 66 -11.28 -2.15 -0.61
C ASP A 66 -11.57 -0.90 0.25
N HIS A 67 -11.40 0.28 -0.34
CA HIS A 67 -11.57 1.56 0.34
C HIS A 67 -13.01 2.13 0.25
N GLY A 68 -13.93 1.41 -0.41
CA GLY A 68 -15.36 1.72 -0.46
C GLY A 68 -15.79 2.76 -1.50
N ASP A 69 -14.85 3.32 -2.27
CA ASP A 69 -15.09 4.32 -3.32
C ASP A 69 -14.66 3.86 -4.72
N GLY A 70 -14.44 2.55 -4.88
CA GLY A 70 -13.87 1.96 -6.09
C GLY A 70 -12.34 1.96 -6.12
N THR A 71 -11.67 2.50 -5.10
CA THR A 71 -10.22 2.38 -4.90
C THR A 71 -9.87 1.10 -4.16
N GLU A 72 -8.85 0.40 -4.63
CA GLU A 72 -8.22 -0.73 -3.95
C GLU A 72 -6.72 -0.50 -3.78
N SER A 73 -6.17 -0.94 -2.64
CA SER A 73 -4.73 -1.06 -2.46
C SER A 73 -4.31 -2.52 -2.32
N ILE A 74 -3.22 -2.89 -3.00
CA ILE A 74 -2.70 -4.25 -3.05
C ILE A 74 -1.31 -4.25 -2.44
N TYR A 75 -1.09 -5.10 -1.44
CA TYR A 75 0.17 -5.27 -0.71
C TYR A 75 0.69 -6.69 -0.98
N GLY A 76 1.81 -6.81 -1.69
CA GLY A 76 2.39 -8.08 -2.12
C GLY A 76 3.60 -8.53 -1.30
N HIS A 77 3.96 -9.79 -1.51
CA HIS A 77 5.21 -10.46 -1.11
C HIS A 77 5.41 -10.70 0.38
N SER A 78 4.37 -10.59 1.20
CA SER A 78 4.45 -10.72 2.65
C SER A 78 5.09 -12.04 3.10
N SER A 79 5.93 -11.99 4.14
CA SER A 79 6.38 -13.20 4.86
C SER A 79 5.26 -13.74 5.76
N LYS A 80 4.48 -12.84 6.36
CA LYS A 80 3.35 -13.16 7.24
C LYS A 80 2.22 -12.15 7.09
N LEU A 81 0.99 -12.67 7.03
CA LEU A 81 -0.23 -11.87 7.08
C LEU A 81 -0.74 -11.79 8.52
N LEU A 82 -1.19 -10.60 8.94
CA LEU A 82 -1.68 -10.34 10.29
C LEU A 82 -3.16 -9.93 10.33
N VAL A 83 -3.79 -9.89 9.16
CA VAL A 83 -5.22 -9.61 8.97
C VAL A 83 -5.89 -10.77 8.25
N LYS A 84 -7.23 -10.76 8.25
CA LYS A 84 -8.06 -11.78 7.58
C LYS A 84 -9.11 -11.14 6.69
N GLU A 85 -9.57 -11.88 5.68
CA GLU A 85 -10.67 -11.46 4.80
C GLU A 85 -11.91 -11.03 5.60
N GLY A 86 -12.52 -9.92 5.19
CA GLY A 86 -13.67 -9.31 5.84
C GLY A 86 -13.36 -8.36 7.00
N GLN A 87 -12.11 -8.32 7.50
CA GLN A 87 -11.69 -7.41 8.57
C GLN A 87 -11.73 -5.94 8.13
N GLN A 88 -12.22 -5.06 9.00
CA GLN A 88 -12.08 -3.61 8.82
C GLN A 88 -10.74 -3.16 9.40
N VAL A 89 -10.05 -2.28 8.68
CA VAL A 89 -8.78 -1.67 9.09
C VAL A 89 -8.83 -0.16 8.95
N LYS A 90 -8.09 0.53 9.80
CA LYS A 90 -7.85 1.97 9.76
C LYS A 90 -6.51 2.29 9.10
N ALA A 91 -6.38 3.50 8.57
CA ALA A 91 -5.09 4.01 8.10
C ALA A 91 -4.04 3.88 9.24
N GLY A 92 -2.91 3.24 8.94
CA GLY A 92 -1.85 2.94 9.91
C GLY A 92 -2.00 1.59 10.64
N ASP A 93 -3.11 0.87 10.48
CA ASP A 93 -3.22 -0.49 11.04
C ASP A 93 -2.22 -1.42 10.36
N GLN A 94 -1.52 -2.24 11.15
CA GLN A 94 -0.57 -3.21 10.64
C GLN A 94 -1.29 -4.34 9.89
N LEU A 95 -0.87 -4.59 8.66
CA LEU A 95 -1.47 -5.58 7.77
C LEU A 95 -0.68 -6.89 7.73
N GLY A 96 0.64 -6.79 7.83
CA GLY A 96 1.54 -7.93 7.70
C GLY A 96 3.00 -7.53 7.87
N LEU A 97 3.87 -8.46 7.50
CA LEU A 97 5.32 -8.30 7.54
C LEU A 97 5.90 -8.46 6.13
N VAL A 98 6.83 -7.58 5.79
CA VAL A 98 7.60 -7.61 4.54
C VAL A 98 8.25 -8.99 4.38
N GLY A 99 8.34 -9.46 3.14
CA GLY A 99 9.03 -10.69 2.80
C GLY A 99 9.36 -10.79 1.31
N SER A 100 9.54 -12.02 0.84
CA SER A 100 9.90 -12.30 -0.55
C SER A 100 9.07 -13.46 -1.14
N THR A 101 7.81 -13.62 -0.73
CA THR A 101 6.95 -14.70 -1.25
C THR A 101 6.42 -14.39 -2.65
N GLY A 102 6.10 -15.43 -3.44
CA GLY A 102 5.63 -15.25 -4.82
C GLY A 102 6.76 -14.91 -5.78
N HIS A 103 6.47 -14.07 -6.77
CA HIS A 103 7.43 -13.65 -7.79
C HIS A 103 8.21 -12.43 -7.29
N SER A 104 9.22 -12.66 -6.46
CA SER A 104 10.09 -11.63 -5.90
C SER A 104 11.56 -12.02 -6.02
N PHE A 105 12.43 -11.04 -6.24
CA PHE A 105 13.89 -11.23 -6.33
C PHE A 105 14.62 -10.85 -5.02
N GLY A 106 13.90 -10.40 -4.00
CA GLY A 106 14.45 -9.99 -2.71
C GLY A 106 13.38 -9.40 -1.80
N SER A 107 13.69 -9.22 -0.52
CA SER A 107 12.73 -8.71 0.47
C SER A 107 12.27 -7.28 0.15
N HIS A 108 10.98 -7.10 -0.11
CA HIS A 108 10.37 -5.79 -0.36
C HIS A 108 8.84 -5.83 -0.17
N LEU A 109 8.25 -4.66 0.03
CA LEU A 109 6.81 -4.47 -0.13
C LEU A 109 6.52 -4.02 -1.56
N HIS A 110 5.67 -4.76 -2.26
CA HIS A 110 5.08 -4.31 -3.51
C HIS A 110 3.71 -3.68 -3.23
N LEU A 111 3.51 -2.42 -3.63
CA LEU A 111 2.28 -1.67 -3.44
C LEU A 111 1.67 -1.25 -4.77
N GLU A 112 0.44 -1.68 -5.04
CA GLU A 112 -0.36 -1.18 -6.16
C GLU A 112 -1.57 -0.38 -5.67
N LEU A 113 -2.04 0.53 -6.53
CA LEU A 113 -3.27 1.27 -6.36
C LEU A 113 -4.14 1.11 -7.61
N HIS A 114 -5.38 0.66 -7.42
CA HIS A 114 -6.33 0.44 -8.50
C HIS A 114 -7.54 1.34 -8.26
N VAL A 115 -7.92 2.13 -9.26
CA VAL A 115 -9.12 2.98 -9.20
C VAL A 115 -10.09 2.49 -10.26
N ASN A 116 -11.25 2.00 -9.82
CA ASN A 116 -12.26 1.37 -10.68
C ASN A 116 -11.66 0.26 -11.56
N GLY A 117 -10.79 -0.58 -10.95
CA GLY A 117 -10.09 -1.68 -11.63
C GLY A 117 -8.94 -1.27 -12.56
N THR A 118 -8.59 0.02 -12.63
CA THR A 118 -7.45 0.50 -13.43
C THR A 118 -6.26 0.83 -12.53
N PRO A 119 -5.08 0.22 -12.75
CA PRO A 119 -3.86 0.57 -12.03
C PRO A 119 -3.49 2.05 -12.21
N LYS A 120 -3.13 2.71 -11.11
CA LYS A 120 -2.64 4.09 -11.07
C LYS A 120 -1.24 4.11 -10.48
N ASP A 121 -0.41 5.04 -10.95
CA ASP A 121 0.91 5.28 -10.37
C ASP A 121 0.76 5.70 -8.90
N PRO A 122 1.27 4.91 -7.93
CA PRO A 122 1.17 5.25 -6.51
C PRO A 122 1.86 6.55 -6.12
N ILE A 123 2.91 6.97 -6.86
CA ILE A 123 3.71 8.14 -6.51
C ILE A 123 2.88 9.44 -6.54
N PRO A 124 2.32 9.87 -7.69
CA PRO A 124 1.49 11.07 -7.73
C PRO A 124 0.19 10.88 -6.94
N TYR A 125 -0.39 9.66 -6.96
CA TYR A 125 -1.66 9.40 -6.30
C TYR A 125 -1.60 9.67 -4.79
N LEU A 126 -0.55 9.18 -4.12
CA LEU A 126 -0.33 9.38 -2.69
C LEU A 126 0.18 10.80 -2.39
N ARG A 127 1.01 11.39 -3.27
CA ARG A 127 1.51 12.75 -3.07
C ARG A 127 0.38 13.78 -3.03
N ASP A 128 -0.60 13.65 -3.93
CA ASP A 128 -1.78 14.53 -3.96
C ASP A 128 -2.64 14.42 -2.69
N ARG A 129 -2.40 13.39 -1.86
CA ARG A 129 -3.06 13.11 -0.59
C ARG A 129 -2.14 13.31 0.63
N GLY A 130 -1.00 13.98 0.43
CA GLY A 130 -0.07 14.34 1.50
C GLY A 130 0.93 13.25 1.90
N VAL A 131 1.08 12.19 1.11
CA VAL A 131 2.06 11.11 1.36
C VAL A 131 3.08 11.04 0.22
N ASP A 132 4.33 11.42 0.49
CA ASP A 132 5.44 11.24 -0.45
C ASP A 132 6.22 9.96 -0.15
N ILE A 133 5.94 8.92 -0.94
CA ILE A 133 6.58 7.60 -0.82
C ILE A 133 8.02 7.54 -1.34
N LYS A 134 8.54 8.59 -1.97
CA LYS A 134 9.96 8.63 -2.35
C LYS A 134 10.79 9.27 -1.24
N LEU A 135 10.21 10.28 -0.59
CA LEU A 135 10.86 11.04 0.47
C LEU A 135 10.57 10.48 1.87
N GLN A 136 9.66 9.51 2.00
CA GLN A 136 9.20 8.96 3.28
C GLN A 136 8.60 10.05 4.19
N VAL A 137 7.80 10.93 3.58
CA VAL A 137 7.14 12.03 4.30
C VAL A 137 5.63 11.82 4.24
N GLU A 138 4.97 11.91 5.38
CA GLU A 138 3.52 12.05 5.46
C GLU A 138 3.19 13.38 6.15
N ALA A 139 2.34 14.18 5.52
CA ALA A 139 1.80 15.38 6.13
C ALA A 139 0.82 14.93 7.21
N ILE A 140 1.15 15.20 8.47
CA ILE A 140 0.15 15.13 9.53
C ILE A 140 -0.78 16.33 9.30
N TYR A 141 -1.92 16.14 8.65
CA TYR A 141 -3.00 17.11 8.71
C TYR A 141 -3.57 17.11 10.13
N THR A 142 -2.85 17.72 11.08
CA THR A 142 -3.47 18.26 12.28
C THR A 142 -4.37 19.38 11.79
N GLY A 143 -5.69 19.23 11.93
CA GLY A 143 -6.65 20.17 11.38
C GLY A 143 -6.32 21.62 11.72
N VAL A 144 -5.76 22.35 10.75
CA VAL A 144 -5.86 23.80 10.70
C VAL A 144 -6.99 24.06 9.74
N VAL A 145 -8.18 24.18 10.31
CA VAL A 145 -9.31 24.82 9.65
C VAL A 145 -8.82 26.22 9.27
N ALA A 146 -8.65 26.46 7.96
CA ALA A 146 -8.53 27.82 7.48
C ALA A 146 -9.88 28.50 7.74
N SER A 147 -9.84 29.44 8.69
CA SER A 147 -10.91 30.38 9.06
C SER A 147 -11.37 31.22 7.88
#